data_AF-A0A166HPJ7-F1
#
_entry.id   AF-A0A166HPJ7-F1
#
_cell.length_a   1.000
_cell.length_b   1.000
_cell.length_c   1.000
_cell.angle_alpha   90.00
_cell.angle_beta   90.00
_cell.angle_gamma   90.00
#
_symmetry.space_group_name_H-M   'P 1'
#
loop_
_entity.id
_entity.type
_entity.pdbx_description
1 polymer ?
#
loop_
_entity_poly.entity_id
_entity_poly.type
_entity_poly.pdbx_seq_one_letter_code
_entity_poly.pdbx_strand_id
1 'polypeptide(L)' 'MQFFKSAVVAVVAFAAVAIAAPNDDECKPLLESCAVNSECCADLCVAGLCL' A
#
# COMPACT_ATOMS: atom_id res chain seq x y z
N MET A 1 22.71 -19.04 -9.78
CA MET A 1 22.46 -17.59 -9.92
C MET A 1 21.09 -17.22 -10.52
N GLN A 2 20.44 -18.08 -11.33
CA GLN A 2 19.17 -17.74 -12.02
C GLN A 2 17.93 -17.80 -11.10
N PHE A 3 17.89 -18.77 -10.16
CA PHE A 3 16.75 -18.97 -9.26
C PHE A 3 16.54 -17.83 -8.25
N PHE A 4 17.63 -17.20 -7.80
CA PHE A 4 17.57 -16.07 -6.87
C PHE A 4 16.88 -14.84 -7.49
N LYS A 5 17.06 -14.63 -8.80
CA LYS A 5 16.50 -13.47 -9.50
C LYS A 5 14.97 -13.57 -9.60
N SER A 6 14.44 -14.76 -9.89
CA SER A 6 12.99 -15.00 -9.88
C SER A 6 12.40 -14.91 -8.47
N ALA A 7 13.10 -15.41 -7.45
CA ALA A 7 12.64 -15.30 -6.07
C ALA A 7 12.55 -13.84 -5.61
N VAL A 8 13.55 -13.01 -5.92
CA VAL A 8 13.53 -11.58 -5.59
C VAL A 8 12.39 -10.85 -6.32
N VAL A 9 12.18 -11.12 -7.60
CA VAL A 9 11.07 -10.51 -8.36
C VAL A 9 9.71 -10.92 -7.79
N ALA A 10 9.54 -12.19 -7.41
CA ALA A 10 8.32 -12.66 -6.77
C ALA A 10 8.09 -11.96 -5.42
N VAL A 11 9.10 -11.90 -4.55
CA VAL A 11 8.98 -11.23 -3.24
C VAL A 11 8.66 -9.74 -3.40
N VAL A 12 9.29 -9.04 -4.35
CA VAL A 12 9.00 -7.63 -4.60
C VAL A 12 7.58 -7.43 -5.13
N ALA A 13 7.11 -8.31 -6.02
CA ALA A 13 5.74 -8.26 -6.53
C ALA A 13 4.69 -8.55 -5.43
N PHE A 14 4.94 -9.57 -4.59
CA PHE A 14 4.06 -9.88 -3.46
C PHE A 14 4.07 -8.78 -2.39
N ALA A 15 5.23 -8.20 -2.10
CA ALA A 15 5.33 -7.08 -1.18
C ALA A 15 4.55 -5.87 -1.72
N ALA A 16 4.74 -5.50 -3.00
CA ALA A 16 4.00 -4.41 -3.64
C ALA A 16 2.48 -4.65 -3.63
N VAL A 17 2.04 -5.89 -3.85
CA VAL A 17 0.62 -6.25 -3.76
C VAL A 17 0.14 -6.26 -2.30
N ALA A 18 0.95 -6.58 -1.29
CA ALA A 18 0.50 -6.53 0.10
C ALA A 18 0.29 -5.08 0.61
N ILE A 19 1.06 -4.12 0.10
CA ILE A 19 0.85 -2.67 0.38
C ILE A 19 -0.28 -2.08 -0.45
N ALA A 20 -0.51 -2.61 -1.65
CA ALA A 20 -1.54 -2.13 -2.58
C ALA A 20 -2.83 -2.96 -2.55
N ALA A 21 -2.86 -4.06 -1.78
CA ALA A 21 -4.05 -4.87 -1.61
C ALA A 21 -5.08 -3.94 -0.96
N PRO A 22 -6.26 -3.78 -1.58
CA PRO A 22 -7.35 -3.12 -0.91
C PRO A 22 -7.61 -3.98 0.32
N ASN A 23 -7.22 -3.50 1.49
CA ASN A 23 -7.75 -4.06 2.72
C ASN A 23 -9.26 -3.86 2.57
N ASP A 24 -10.04 -4.93 2.67
CA ASP A 24 -11.49 -4.86 2.69
C ASP A 24 -12.03 -4.09 3.92
N ASP A 25 -11.13 -3.56 4.75
CA ASP A 25 -11.37 -2.51 5.73
C ASP A 25 -11.63 -1.18 5.02
N GLU A 26 -12.64 -0.43 5.46
CA GLU A 26 -13.15 0.82 4.88
C GLU A 26 -12.16 2.01 4.91
N CYS A 27 -10.84 1.75 4.85
CA CYS A 27 -9.78 2.73 4.83
C CYS A 27 -9.08 2.80 3.45
N LYS A 28 -8.82 4.03 3.00
CA LYS A 28 -8.05 4.36 1.80
C LYS A 28 -6.57 4.01 1.97
N PRO A 29 -5.94 3.44 0.93
CA PRO A 29 -4.52 3.11 0.93
C PRO A 29 -3.61 4.35 0.86
N LEU A 30 -2.30 4.14 0.99
CA LEU A 30 -1.27 5.18 0.87
C LEU A 30 -1.29 5.82 -0.54
N LEU A 31 -1.08 7.13 -0.61
CA LEU A 31 -1.20 7.98 -1.82
C LEU A 31 -2.62 8.07 -2.43
N GLU A 32 -3.65 7.60 -1.74
CA GLU A 32 -5.03 7.88 -2.14
C GLU A 32 -5.51 9.24 -1.61
N SER A 33 -6.51 9.80 -2.29
CA SER A 33 -7.04 11.13 -1.94
C SER A 33 -7.90 11.05 -0.66
N CYS A 34 -7.64 11.88 0.36
CA CYS A 34 -8.38 11.87 1.63
C CYS A 34 -8.93 13.25 2.01
N ALA A 35 -10.05 13.27 2.74
CA ALA A 35 -10.58 14.48 3.35
C ALA A 35 -10.34 14.51 4.87
N VAL A 36 -10.42 13.36 5.53
CA VAL A 36 -10.17 13.23 6.98
C VAL A 36 -9.19 12.11 7.30
N ASN A 37 -8.57 12.21 8.47
CA ASN A 37 -7.46 11.36 8.88
C ASN A 37 -7.83 9.88 8.91
N SER A 38 -8.99 9.57 9.49
CA SER A 38 -9.49 8.21 9.68
C SER A 38 -10.00 7.56 8.40
N GLU A 39 -9.99 8.28 7.27
CA GLU A 39 -10.16 7.63 5.97
C GLU A 39 -8.88 6.92 5.55
N CYS A 40 -7.71 7.26 6.09
CA CYS A 40 -6.44 6.64 5.72
C CYS A 40 -6.16 5.43 6.61
N CYS A 41 -5.65 4.33 6.05
CA CYS A 41 -5.29 3.16 6.85
C CYS A 41 -4.17 3.42 7.87
N ALA A 42 -3.38 4.47 7.66
CA ALA A 42 -2.36 4.96 8.59
C ALA A 42 -2.86 6.11 9.49
N ASP A 43 -4.15 6.46 9.42
CA ASP A 43 -4.76 7.59 10.12
C ASP A 43 -3.91 8.87 9.95
N LEU A 44 -3.46 9.13 8.71
CA LEU A 44 -2.55 10.22 8.35
C LEU A 44 -2.91 10.79 6.97
N CYS A 45 -3.66 11.90 6.98
CA CYS A 45 -4.09 12.65 5.81
C CYS A 45 -3.34 13.99 5.77
N VAL A 46 -2.40 14.11 4.84
CA VAL A 46 -1.57 15.32 4.68
C VAL A 46 -1.71 15.83 3.26
N ALA A 47 -2.02 17.12 3.13
CA ALA A 47 -2.25 17.77 1.83
C ALA A 47 -3.30 17.06 0.94
N GLY A 48 -4.26 16.36 1.57
CA GLY A 48 -5.30 15.60 0.87
C GLY A 48 -4.84 14.24 0.34
N LEU A 49 -3.69 13.74 0.78
CA LEU A 49 -3.18 12.40 0.47
C LEU A 49 -2.95 11.58 1.74
N CYS A 50 -3.31 10.30 1.70
CA CYS A 50 -3.00 9.34 2.75
C CYS A 50 -1.51 8.96 2.76
N LEU A 51 -0.91 8.93 3.94
CA LEU A 51 0.54 8.76 4.16
C LEU A 51 0.86 7.78 5.29
#